data_AF-A0A2X1A6R7-F1
#
_entry.id   AF-A0A2X1A6R7-F1
#
_cell.length_a   1.000
_cell.length_b   1.000
_cell.length_c   1.000
_cell.angle_alpha   90.00
_cell.angle_beta   90.00
_cell.angle_gamma   90.00
#
_symmetry.space_group_name_H-M   'P 1'
#
loop_
_entity.id
_entity.type
_entity.pdbx_description
1 polymer ?
#
loop_
_entity_poly.entity_id
_entity_poly.type
_entity_poly.pdbx_seq_one_letter_code
_entity_poly.pdbx_strand_id
1 'polypeptide(L)'
;MINNLQLKNVLEQQLITSSKAAQMLGISKQRLLSVVKRNGIEPIHQSTQGNLFLRDDIVKIKNGTIEKSKKVPIIITKDALGRIDEVLNTLDEITQIFVYFDDFDATLDGIYLVSEMDLNDLKSLKSTRFIIRDINGNEAWFYNLNCGYSGEGPTATKLILEKLGIPIEQSIYVTDSNYDRVKYYKNEDGQFEVHKNRSDFTRRTECTSTLYYHKGKIVCLQEGKNYLSYMDDKAKFLYEYSSIVPNPKNIILFNNRESAIEHGYFTYDFLGNEIVYQVILCDPIGRELWLCPPVCDITPLKYQKNINQILKFCGLDVDYERNKQKYPKAIIDWLNIHPKQVPVELITNMCT
;
A
#
# COMPACT_ATOMS: atom_id res chain seq x y z
N MET A 1 -21.92 -17.99 13.52
CA MET A 1 -22.30 -17.25 14.74
C MET A 1 -21.03 -16.65 15.33
N ILE A 2 -20.84 -15.34 15.23
CA ILE A 2 -19.69 -14.67 15.86
C ILE A 2 -19.90 -14.74 17.37
N ASN A 3 -18.90 -15.25 18.10
CA ASN A 3 -18.98 -15.41 19.54
C ASN A 3 -18.98 -14.02 20.19
N ASN A 4 -20.07 -13.65 20.90
CA ASN A 4 -20.28 -12.30 21.44
C ASN A 4 -19.12 -11.79 22.31
N LEU A 5 -18.33 -12.70 22.90
CA LEU A 5 -17.14 -12.37 23.68
C LEU A 5 -15.98 -11.83 22.81
N GLN A 6 -15.78 -12.41 21.61
CA GLN A 6 -14.75 -11.95 20.67
C GLN A 6 -15.11 -10.58 20.09
N LEU A 7 -16.38 -10.37 19.74
CA LEU A 7 -16.86 -9.07 19.24
C LEU A 7 -16.72 -7.98 20.30
N LYS A 8 -17.07 -8.28 21.56
CA LYS A 8 -16.92 -7.33 22.67
C LYS A 8 -15.45 -6.95 22.91
N ASN A 9 -14.54 -7.92 22.89
CA ASN A 9 -13.10 -7.65 23.04
C ASN A 9 -12.54 -6.78 21.89
N VAL A 10 -12.95 -7.05 20.64
CA VAL A 10 -12.56 -6.23 19.48
C VAL A 10 -13.10 -4.80 19.61
N LEU A 11 -14.37 -4.64 19.99
CA LEU A 11 -14.96 -3.32 20.20
C LEU A 11 -14.29 -2.55 21.34
N GLU A 12 -13.93 -3.21 22.44
CA GLU A 12 -13.22 -2.57 23.57
C GLU A 12 -11.77 -2.16 23.21
N GLN A 13 -11.13 -2.85 22.27
CA GLN A 13 -9.80 -2.48 21.78
C GLN A 13 -9.84 -1.33 20.76
N GLN A 14 -10.90 -1.28 19.95
CA GLN A 14 -11.05 -0.33 18.85
C GLN A 14 -11.76 0.96 19.26
N LEU A 15 -12.62 0.93 20.29
CA LEU A 15 -13.34 2.10 20.78
C LEU A 15 -12.67 2.67 22.03
N ILE A 16 -12.35 3.96 21.99
CA ILE A 16 -11.74 4.65 23.12
C ILE A 16 -12.56 5.86 23.57
N THR A 17 -12.60 6.05 24.89
CA THR A 17 -13.29 7.19 25.50
C THR A 17 -12.53 8.48 25.24
N SER A 18 -13.24 9.61 25.36
CA SER A 18 -12.64 10.95 25.31
C SER A 18 -11.44 11.11 26.28
N SER A 19 -11.50 10.51 27.46
CA SER A 19 -10.39 10.56 28.43
C SER A 19 -9.16 9.82 27.90
N LYS A 20 -9.36 8.63 27.32
CA LYS A 20 -8.27 7.83 26.75
C LYS A 20 -7.70 8.46 25.49
N ALA A 21 -8.55 9.01 24.63
CA ALA A 21 -8.14 9.73 23.42
C ALA A 21 -7.30 10.97 23.75
N ALA A 22 -7.72 11.79 24.71
CA ALA A 22 -6.96 12.95 25.16
C ALA A 22 -5.60 12.55 25.75
N GLN A 23 -5.55 11.47 26.54
CA GLN A 23 -4.30 10.91 27.06
C GLN A 23 -3.36 10.46 25.93
N MET A 24 -3.87 9.76 24.91
CA MET A 24 -3.07 9.29 23.79
C MET A 24 -2.43 10.43 22.98
N LEU A 25 -3.12 11.57 22.89
CA LEU A 25 -2.66 12.78 22.19
C LEU A 25 -1.83 13.72 23.06
N GLY A 26 -1.69 13.46 24.37
CA GLY A 26 -0.98 14.36 25.28
C GLY A 26 -1.65 15.73 25.46
N ILE A 27 -2.98 15.80 25.31
CA ILE A 27 -3.76 17.04 25.43
C ILE A 27 -4.82 16.92 26.54
N SER A 28 -5.39 18.05 26.95
CA SER A 28 -6.51 18.05 27.88
C SER A 28 -7.81 17.58 27.21
N LYS A 29 -8.72 16.97 27.99
CA LYS A 29 -10.05 16.53 27.52
C LYS A 29 -10.88 17.67 26.91
N GLN A 30 -10.69 18.89 27.41
CA GLN A 30 -11.34 20.10 26.89
C GLN A 30 -10.85 20.47 25.48
N ARG A 31 -9.56 20.25 25.17
CA ARG A 31 -9.00 20.53 23.84
C ARG A 31 -9.28 19.43 22.81
N LEU A 32 -9.63 18.22 23.26
CA LEU A 32 -9.84 17.07 22.38
C LEU A 32 -10.85 17.35 21.27
N LEU A 33 -12.04 17.87 21.59
CA LEU A 33 -13.10 18.09 20.60
C LEU A 33 -12.69 19.09 19.51
N SER A 34 -11.93 20.13 19.88
CA SER A 34 -11.39 21.06 18.89
C SER A 34 -10.32 20.40 18.02
N VAL A 35 -9.49 19.51 18.58
CA VAL A 35 -8.41 18.85 17.84
C VAL A 35 -8.96 17.82 16.88
N VAL A 36 -9.89 16.95 17.30
CA VAL A 36 -10.50 15.95 16.42
C VAL A 36 -11.30 16.62 15.29
N LYS A 37 -12.08 17.67 15.60
CA LYS A 37 -12.88 18.41 14.61
C LYS A 37 -12.02 19.13 13.56
N ARG A 38 -10.91 19.76 13.98
CA ARG A 38 -9.95 20.40 13.04
C ARG A 38 -9.33 19.41 12.06
N ASN A 39 -9.34 18.14 12.44
CA ASN A 39 -8.77 17.05 11.70
C ASN A 39 -9.83 16.15 11.03
N GLY A 40 -11.10 16.62 10.96
CA GLY A 40 -12.19 15.91 10.27
C GLY A 40 -12.65 14.62 10.96
N ILE A 41 -12.32 14.41 12.24
CA ILE A 41 -12.73 13.21 12.99
C ILE A 41 -13.96 13.53 13.84
N GLU A 42 -15.00 12.73 13.65
CA GLU A 42 -16.23 12.78 14.44
C GLU A 42 -16.30 11.61 15.43
N PRO A 43 -16.90 11.80 16.61
CA PRO A 43 -17.15 10.68 17.52
C PRO A 43 -18.16 9.70 16.93
N ILE A 44 -17.88 8.40 17.02
CA ILE A 44 -18.82 7.34 16.59
C ILE A 44 -20.08 7.35 17.46
N HIS A 45 -19.93 7.75 18.71
CA HIS A 45 -21.05 7.87 19.63
C HIS A 45 -20.87 9.08 20.55
N GLN A 46 -21.96 9.82 20.73
CA GLN A 46 -22.04 11.00 21.59
C GLN A 46 -23.12 10.77 22.65
N SER A 47 -22.75 10.95 23.91
CA SER A 47 -23.67 10.81 25.04
C SER A 47 -23.35 11.83 26.12
N THR A 48 -24.26 11.99 27.09
CA THR A 48 -24.04 12.81 28.29
C THR A 48 -22.88 12.30 29.16
N GLN A 49 -22.51 11.03 29.06
CA GLN A 49 -21.39 10.41 29.78
C GLN A 49 -20.05 10.58 29.05
N GLY A 50 -20.07 11.08 27.81
CA GLY A 50 -18.90 11.38 27.01
C GLY A 50 -18.97 10.78 25.60
N ASN A 51 -17.94 11.12 24.82
CA ASN A 51 -17.83 10.72 23.42
C ASN A 51 -16.90 9.50 23.28
N LEU A 52 -17.25 8.60 22.37
CA LEU A 52 -16.44 7.47 21.94
C LEU A 52 -15.84 7.72 20.54
N PHE A 53 -14.58 7.37 20.39
CA PHE A 53 -13.81 7.54 19.16
C PHE A 53 -13.22 6.20 18.72
N LEU A 54 -12.96 6.05 17.42
CA LEU A 54 -12.08 4.99 16.94
C LEU A 54 -10.66 5.26 17.44
N ARG A 55 -10.01 4.23 17.97
CA ARG A 55 -8.62 4.26 18.38
C ARG A 55 -7.72 4.64 17.22
N ASP A 56 -7.97 4.04 16.05
CA ASP A 56 -7.25 4.31 14.80
C ASP A 56 -7.21 5.78 14.46
N ASP A 57 -8.34 6.47 14.52
CA ASP A 57 -8.42 7.89 14.16
C ASP A 57 -7.59 8.75 15.11
N ILE A 58 -7.63 8.44 16.40
CA ILE A 58 -6.78 9.11 17.41
C ILE A 58 -5.30 8.79 17.20
N VAL A 59 -4.94 7.57 16.83
CA VAL A 59 -3.56 7.19 16.48
C VAL A 59 -3.09 7.94 15.23
N LYS A 60 -3.94 8.10 14.22
CA LYS A 60 -3.64 8.90 13.02
C LYS A 60 -3.35 10.36 13.38
N ILE A 61 -4.13 10.96 14.30
CA ILE A 61 -3.83 12.33 14.80
C ILE A 61 -2.46 12.37 15.46
N LYS A 62 -2.19 11.42 16.36
CA LYS A 62 -0.93 11.39 17.11
C LYS A 62 0.29 11.30 16.19
N ASN A 63 0.18 10.49 15.14
CA ASN A 63 1.27 10.24 14.21
C ASN A 63 1.36 11.29 13.09
N GLY A 64 0.46 12.29 13.08
CA GLY A 64 0.41 13.30 12.01
C GLY A 64 0.01 12.72 10.65
N THR A 65 -0.54 11.50 10.61
CA THR A 65 -0.93 10.78 9.39
C THR A 65 -2.41 10.96 9.04
N ILE A 66 -3.04 12.00 9.58
CA ILE A 66 -4.34 12.42 9.08
C ILE A 66 -4.10 12.99 7.69
N GLU A 67 -4.24 12.13 6.68
CA GLU A 67 -4.57 12.60 5.35
C GLU A 67 -5.77 13.55 5.53
N LYS A 68 -5.60 14.84 5.18
CA LYS A 68 -6.74 15.74 4.99
C LYS A 68 -7.76 14.92 4.22
N SER A 69 -8.92 14.63 4.81
CA SER A 69 -9.88 13.67 4.27
C SER A 69 -9.98 13.88 2.77
N LYS A 70 -9.41 12.95 1.98
CA LYS A 70 -9.56 13.04 0.52
C LYS A 70 -11.06 13.03 0.29
N LYS A 71 -11.59 14.09 -0.32
CA LYS A 71 -13.01 14.10 -0.68
C LYS A 71 -13.27 12.82 -1.46
N VAL A 72 -14.30 12.08 -1.03
CA VAL A 72 -14.63 10.81 -1.70
C VAL A 72 -14.95 11.15 -3.16
N PRO A 73 -14.24 10.55 -4.12
CA PRO A 73 -14.46 10.84 -5.53
C PRO A 73 -15.80 10.26 -5.99
N ILE A 74 -16.35 10.81 -7.07
CA ILE A 74 -17.50 10.23 -7.76
C ILE A 74 -17.03 8.91 -8.40
N ILE A 75 -17.62 7.79 -8.01
CA ILE A 75 -17.19 6.46 -8.46
C ILE A 75 -18.07 5.98 -9.62
N ILE A 76 -17.45 5.73 -10.77
CA ILE A 76 -18.08 5.12 -11.95
C ILE A 76 -17.48 3.74 -12.17
N THR A 77 -18.34 2.72 -12.16
CA THR A 77 -17.91 1.31 -12.26
C THR A 77 -18.34 0.63 -13.55
N LYS A 78 -19.28 1.22 -14.30
CA LYS A 78 -19.85 0.70 -15.55
C LYS A 78 -20.35 1.86 -16.41
N ASP A 79 -20.42 1.61 -17.71
CA ASP A 79 -20.97 2.52 -18.72
C ASP A 79 -20.39 3.94 -18.63
N ALA A 80 -19.06 4.03 -18.76
CA ALA A 80 -18.36 5.29 -18.61
C ALA A 80 -18.75 6.28 -19.71
N LEU A 81 -18.86 5.79 -20.95
CA LEU A 81 -19.29 6.59 -22.10
C LEU A 81 -20.71 7.15 -21.95
N GLY A 82 -21.66 6.35 -21.48
CA GLY A 82 -23.04 6.80 -21.27
C GLY A 82 -23.18 7.81 -20.12
N ARG A 83 -22.33 7.70 -19.11
CA ARG A 83 -22.45 8.50 -17.87
C ARG A 83 -21.52 9.71 -17.79
N ILE A 84 -20.64 9.91 -18.76
CA ILE A 84 -19.66 11.00 -18.73
C ILE A 84 -20.33 12.38 -18.62
N ASP A 85 -21.45 12.62 -19.31
CA ASP A 85 -22.14 13.92 -19.26
C ASP A 85 -22.75 14.19 -17.89
N GLU A 86 -23.29 13.16 -17.24
CA GLU A 86 -23.80 13.27 -15.87
C GLU A 86 -22.67 13.68 -14.90
N VAL A 87 -21.49 13.08 -15.05
CA VAL A 87 -20.33 13.40 -14.23
C VAL A 87 -19.84 14.82 -14.49
N LEU A 88 -19.76 15.24 -15.75
CA LEU A 88 -19.30 16.59 -16.10
C LEU A 88 -20.25 17.68 -15.59
N ASN A 89 -21.54 17.39 -15.48
CA ASN A 89 -22.50 18.32 -14.87
C ASN A 89 -22.34 18.47 -13.35
N THR A 90 -21.56 17.61 -12.69
CA THR A 90 -21.31 17.64 -11.24
C THR A 90 -19.95 18.19 -10.85
N LEU A 91 -19.07 18.40 -11.83
CA LEU A 91 -17.73 18.93 -11.63
C LEU A 91 -17.66 20.37 -12.14
N ASP A 92 -16.77 21.15 -11.53
CA ASP A 92 -16.42 22.47 -12.06
C ASP A 92 -15.49 22.31 -13.28
N GLU A 93 -14.80 23.37 -13.67
CA GLU A 93 -13.85 23.33 -14.77
C GLU A 93 -12.81 22.21 -14.58
N ILE A 94 -12.78 21.27 -15.53
CA ILE A 94 -11.79 20.19 -15.55
C ILE A 94 -10.42 20.78 -15.87
N THR A 95 -9.47 20.58 -14.96
CA THR A 95 -8.10 21.06 -15.11
C THR A 95 -7.08 19.93 -15.23
N GLN A 96 -7.41 18.72 -14.79
CA GLN A 96 -6.48 17.60 -14.82
C GLN A 96 -7.18 16.30 -15.18
N ILE A 97 -6.54 15.49 -16.01
CA ILE A 97 -6.99 14.13 -16.36
C ILE A 97 -5.80 13.19 -16.22
N PHE A 98 -5.97 12.08 -15.52
CA PHE A 98 -4.92 11.08 -15.34
C PHE A 98 -5.37 9.72 -15.85
N VAL A 99 -4.54 9.14 -16.72
CA VAL A 99 -4.76 7.83 -17.30
C VAL A 99 -3.57 6.93 -17.00
N TYR A 100 -3.85 5.81 -16.36
CA TYR A 100 -2.87 4.80 -15.96
C TYR A 100 -3.24 3.47 -16.58
N PHE A 101 -2.25 2.72 -17.04
CA PHE A 101 -2.45 1.35 -17.50
C PHE A 101 -2.51 0.36 -16.33
N ASP A 102 -1.78 0.67 -15.26
CA ASP A 102 -1.68 -0.11 -14.03
C ASP A 102 -2.14 0.73 -12.82
N ASP A 103 -2.89 0.12 -11.91
CA ASP A 103 -3.43 0.78 -10.71
C ASP A 103 -2.35 1.02 -9.63
N PHE A 104 -1.20 0.34 -9.69
CA PHE A 104 -0.07 0.65 -8.82
C PHE A 104 0.49 2.03 -9.09
N ASP A 105 0.63 2.41 -10.36
CA ASP A 105 1.12 3.74 -10.74
C ASP A 105 0.19 4.82 -10.19
N ALA A 106 -1.12 4.64 -10.34
CA ALA A 106 -2.12 5.53 -9.76
C ALA A 106 -2.02 5.58 -8.23
N THR A 107 -1.88 4.43 -7.57
CA THR A 107 -1.76 4.33 -6.11
C THR A 107 -0.50 5.05 -5.60
N LEU A 108 0.63 4.90 -6.28
CA LEU A 108 1.88 5.59 -5.93
C LEU A 108 1.83 7.09 -6.18
N ASP A 109 1.02 7.54 -7.14
CA ASP A 109 0.68 8.96 -7.33
C ASP A 109 -0.34 9.49 -6.30
N GLY A 110 -0.69 8.69 -5.29
CA GLY A 110 -1.59 9.07 -4.21
C GLY A 110 -3.08 8.92 -4.56
N ILE A 111 -3.41 8.28 -5.68
CA ILE A 111 -4.79 8.06 -6.12
C ILE A 111 -5.23 6.69 -5.59
N TYR A 112 -5.72 6.67 -4.36
CA TYR A 112 -6.29 5.48 -3.74
C TYR A 112 -7.29 5.84 -2.64
N LEU A 113 -8.21 4.92 -2.39
CA LEU A 113 -9.06 4.89 -1.22
C LEU A 113 -8.59 3.74 -0.33
N VAL A 114 -8.49 4.01 0.96
CA VAL A 114 -8.24 2.97 1.97
C VAL A 114 -9.56 2.34 2.33
N SER A 115 -9.65 1.02 2.24
CA SER A 115 -10.85 0.29 2.67
C SER A 115 -11.10 0.50 4.17
N GLU A 116 -12.32 0.92 4.49
CA GLU A 116 -12.79 1.03 5.87
C GLU A 116 -13.39 -0.28 6.39
N MET A 117 -13.63 -1.26 5.50
CA MET A 117 -14.24 -2.54 5.84
C MET A 117 -13.23 -3.56 6.37
N ASP A 118 -11.94 -3.32 6.19
CA ASP A 118 -10.90 -4.23 6.65
C ASP A 118 -10.70 -4.08 8.16
N LEU A 119 -10.91 -5.19 8.88
CA LEU A 119 -10.87 -5.26 10.34
C LEU A 119 -9.44 -5.36 10.91
N ASN A 120 -8.45 -5.54 10.04
CA ASN A 120 -7.02 -5.65 10.39
C ASN A 120 -6.28 -4.33 10.10
N ASP A 121 -5.08 -4.21 10.66
CA ASP A 121 -4.20 -3.04 10.44
C ASP A 121 -3.76 -2.90 8.97
N LEU A 122 -3.81 -4.01 8.21
CA LEU A 122 -3.44 -4.11 6.80
C LEU A 122 -4.68 -3.92 5.91
N LYS A 123 -4.95 -2.67 5.55
CA LYS A 123 -6.15 -2.27 4.81
C LYS A 123 -5.91 -2.33 3.31
N SER A 124 -6.84 -2.91 2.58
CA SER A 124 -6.82 -2.96 1.12
C SER A 124 -6.91 -1.55 0.53
N LEU A 125 -6.22 -1.37 -0.59
CA LEU A 125 -6.24 -0.15 -1.37
C LEU A 125 -7.11 -0.35 -2.59
N LYS A 126 -7.98 0.62 -2.85
CA LYS A 126 -8.78 0.68 -4.07
C LYS A 126 -8.33 1.88 -4.88
N SER A 127 -7.84 1.64 -6.09
CA SER A 127 -7.38 2.67 -7.02
C SER A 127 -8.09 2.53 -8.35
N THR A 128 -7.91 3.52 -9.23
CA THR A 128 -8.53 3.57 -10.55
C THR A 128 -7.52 3.96 -11.61
N ARG A 129 -7.86 3.66 -12.86
CA ARG A 129 -7.00 3.89 -14.02
C ARG A 129 -7.33 5.16 -14.79
N PHE A 130 -8.51 5.73 -14.58
CA PHE A 130 -8.91 6.96 -15.22
C PHE A 130 -9.56 7.91 -14.22
N ILE A 131 -8.99 9.11 -14.11
CA ILE A 131 -9.36 10.13 -13.15
C ILE A 131 -9.57 11.44 -13.89
N ILE A 132 -10.68 12.10 -13.60
CA ILE A 132 -10.92 13.49 -13.96
C ILE A 132 -10.88 14.31 -12.67
N ARG A 133 -10.18 15.44 -12.66
CA ARG A 133 -10.12 16.37 -11.53
C ARG A 133 -10.44 17.80 -11.98
N ASP A 134 -11.31 18.45 -11.23
CA ASP A 134 -11.68 19.85 -11.45
C ASP A 134 -10.70 20.83 -10.76
N ILE A 135 -10.88 22.12 -11.04
CA ILE A 135 -10.10 23.22 -10.45
C ILE A 135 -10.15 23.28 -8.91
N ASN A 136 -11.19 22.70 -8.30
CA ASN A 136 -11.40 22.65 -6.86
C ASN A 136 -10.85 21.37 -6.22
N GLY A 137 -10.24 20.49 -7.00
CA GLY A 137 -9.69 19.22 -6.56
C GLY A 137 -10.75 18.15 -6.30
N ASN A 138 -12.01 18.33 -6.73
CA ASN A 138 -12.98 17.25 -6.74
C ASN A 138 -12.66 16.30 -7.89
N GLU A 139 -12.89 15.01 -7.66
CA GLU A 139 -12.47 13.96 -8.58
C GLU A 139 -13.62 13.03 -8.96
N ALA A 140 -13.57 12.55 -10.19
CA ALA A 140 -14.38 11.43 -10.67
C ALA A 140 -13.47 10.29 -11.16
N TRP A 141 -13.76 9.08 -10.70
CA TRP A 141 -12.93 7.90 -10.87
C TRP A 141 -13.67 6.84 -11.68
N PHE A 142 -13.10 6.44 -12.81
CA PHE A 142 -13.71 5.50 -13.74
C PHE A 142 -12.95 4.17 -13.73
N TYR A 143 -13.51 3.18 -13.05
CA TYR A 143 -12.87 1.87 -12.84
C TYR A 143 -12.89 0.98 -14.07
N ASN A 144 -13.79 1.28 -15.00
CA ASN A 144 -14.01 0.53 -16.23
C ASN A 144 -13.31 1.16 -17.43
N LEU A 145 -12.55 2.26 -17.29
CA LEU A 145 -11.78 2.84 -18.39
C LEU A 145 -10.31 2.40 -18.33
N ASN A 146 -9.72 2.26 -19.52
CA ASN A 146 -8.34 1.87 -19.74
C ASN A 146 -7.99 0.51 -19.08
N CYS A 147 -8.95 -0.41 -19.07
CA CYS A 147 -8.82 -1.75 -18.52
C CYS A 147 -9.11 -2.84 -19.57
N GLY A 148 -8.62 -4.06 -19.28
CA GLY A 148 -8.76 -5.24 -20.14
C GLY A 148 -10.14 -5.92 -20.02
N TYR A 149 -10.15 -7.25 -20.10
CA TYR A 149 -11.35 -8.09 -20.18
C TYR A 149 -12.46 -7.68 -19.17
N SER A 150 -13.68 -7.48 -19.65
CA SER A 150 -14.88 -7.01 -18.91
C SER A 150 -14.95 -5.51 -18.59
N GLY A 151 -14.03 -4.68 -19.08
CA GLY A 151 -14.12 -3.21 -19.04
C GLY A 151 -14.09 -2.55 -20.41
N GLU A 152 -14.05 -1.21 -20.43
CA GLU A 152 -13.91 -0.38 -21.62
C GLU A 152 -12.42 -0.09 -21.89
N GLY A 153 -11.93 -0.55 -23.03
CA GLY A 153 -10.52 -0.48 -23.37
C GLY A 153 -10.00 0.94 -23.68
N PRO A 154 -8.70 1.07 -24.03
CA PRO A 154 -8.07 2.35 -24.35
C PRO A 154 -8.80 3.17 -25.43
N THR A 155 -9.50 2.52 -26.37
CA THR A 155 -10.31 3.20 -27.39
C THR A 155 -11.46 4.00 -26.80
N ALA A 156 -12.17 3.47 -25.81
CA ALA A 156 -13.24 4.21 -25.14
C ALA A 156 -12.69 5.38 -24.32
N THR A 157 -11.52 5.16 -23.70
CA THR A 157 -10.79 6.19 -22.98
C THR A 157 -10.43 7.36 -23.89
N LYS A 158 -9.91 7.06 -25.10
CA LYS A 158 -9.63 8.05 -26.13
C LYS A 158 -10.87 8.87 -26.51
N LEU A 159 -12.01 8.22 -26.75
CA LEU A 159 -13.26 8.91 -27.11
C LEU A 159 -13.73 9.88 -26.01
N ILE A 160 -13.59 9.49 -24.74
CA ILE A 160 -13.90 10.36 -23.61
C ILE A 160 -12.95 11.56 -23.56
N LEU A 161 -11.65 11.35 -23.77
CA LEU A 161 -10.68 12.45 -23.84
C LEU A 161 -11.04 13.45 -24.94
N GLU A 162 -11.40 12.97 -26.13
CA GLU A 162 -11.85 13.82 -27.25
C GLU A 162 -13.10 14.62 -26.88
N LYS A 163 -14.05 13.99 -26.18
CA LYS A 163 -15.26 14.66 -25.66
C LYS A 163 -14.92 15.73 -24.61
N LEU A 164 -13.86 15.55 -23.85
CA LEU A 164 -13.34 16.52 -22.87
C LEU A 164 -12.54 17.67 -23.53
N GLY A 165 -12.44 17.70 -24.85
CA GLY A 165 -11.73 18.73 -25.61
C GLY A 165 -10.24 18.45 -25.81
N ILE A 166 -9.77 17.24 -25.54
CA ILE A 166 -8.40 16.83 -25.88
C ILE A 166 -8.31 16.57 -27.39
N PRO A 167 -7.40 17.24 -28.12
CA PRO A 167 -7.21 16.99 -29.55
C PRO A 167 -6.86 15.54 -29.87
N ILE A 168 -7.23 15.07 -31.08
CA ILE A 168 -7.05 13.67 -31.51
C ILE A 168 -5.59 13.23 -31.46
N GLU A 169 -4.68 14.13 -31.83
CA GLU A 169 -3.23 13.92 -31.81
C GLU A 169 -2.66 13.73 -30.40
N GLN A 170 -3.39 14.19 -29.38
CA GLN A 170 -3.05 14.05 -27.97
C GLN A 170 -3.81 12.90 -27.29
N SER A 171 -5.07 12.66 -27.67
CA SER A 171 -5.90 11.60 -27.10
C SER A 171 -5.37 10.21 -27.45
N ILE A 172 -4.70 10.06 -28.60
CA ILE A 172 -4.17 8.77 -29.07
C ILE A 172 -3.10 8.16 -28.15
N TYR A 173 -2.42 8.96 -27.32
CA TYR A 173 -1.34 8.46 -26.47
C TYR A 173 -1.78 7.41 -25.46
N VAL A 174 -3.05 7.40 -25.03
CA VAL A 174 -3.57 6.35 -24.12
C VAL A 174 -3.68 4.98 -24.79
N THR A 175 -3.62 4.93 -26.12
CA THR A 175 -3.63 3.69 -26.91
C THR A 175 -2.23 3.22 -27.31
N ASP A 176 -1.20 4.05 -27.10
CA ASP A 176 0.17 3.74 -27.46
C ASP A 176 0.85 2.92 -26.35
N SER A 177 1.22 1.69 -26.68
CA SER A 177 1.91 0.77 -25.79
C SER A 177 3.29 1.25 -25.30
N ASN A 178 3.80 2.38 -25.77
CA ASN A 178 5.02 2.99 -25.27
C ASN A 178 4.83 3.80 -23.99
N TYR A 179 3.59 4.11 -23.61
CA TYR A 179 3.27 4.89 -22.42
C TYR A 179 2.30 4.11 -21.53
N ASP A 180 2.62 4.02 -20.25
CA ASP A 180 1.76 3.38 -19.26
C ASP A 180 1.07 4.42 -18.36
N ARG A 181 1.55 5.67 -18.40
CA ARG A 181 1.00 6.83 -17.67
C ARG A 181 0.86 8.00 -18.63
N VAL A 182 -0.35 8.54 -18.77
CA VAL A 182 -0.63 9.74 -19.56
C VAL A 182 -1.43 10.72 -18.71
N LYS A 183 -0.87 11.90 -18.49
CA LYS A 183 -1.45 12.94 -17.65
C LYS A 183 -1.67 14.20 -18.49
N TYR A 184 -2.85 14.79 -18.37
CA TYR A 184 -3.24 16.00 -19.06
C TYR A 184 -3.44 17.11 -18.03
N TYR A 185 -2.83 18.26 -18.25
CA TYR A 185 -2.99 19.45 -17.40
C TYR A 185 -3.42 20.64 -18.24
N LYS A 186 -4.47 21.34 -17.81
CA LYS A 186 -4.95 22.53 -18.48
C LYS A 186 -4.06 23.72 -18.13
N ASN A 187 -3.55 24.40 -19.14
CA ASN A 187 -2.73 25.60 -19.00
C ASN A 187 -3.57 26.87 -18.89
N GLU A 188 -2.91 28.03 -18.74
CA GLU A 188 -3.58 29.33 -18.59
C GLU A 188 -4.42 29.73 -19.80
N ASP A 189 -4.05 29.26 -21.00
CA ASP A 189 -4.80 29.48 -22.25
C ASP A 189 -6.02 28.54 -22.39
N GLY A 190 -6.26 27.68 -21.38
CA GLY A 190 -7.34 26.71 -21.37
C GLY A 190 -7.09 25.48 -22.25
N GLN A 191 -5.87 25.28 -22.74
CA GLN A 191 -5.47 24.12 -23.54
C GLN A 191 -4.82 23.05 -22.67
N PHE A 192 -4.96 21.78 -23.05
CA PHE A 192 -4.33 20.70 -22.31
C PHE A 192 -2.90 20.43 -22.82
N GLU A 193 -1.97 20.38 -21.88
CA GLU A 193 -0.61 19.87 -22.05
C GLU A 193 -0.55 18.41 -21.62
N VAL A 194 0.21 17.59 -22.37
CA VAL A 194 0.26 16.14 -22.16
C VAL A 194 1.63 15.69 -21.69
N HIS A 195 1.64 14.94 -20.60
CA HIS A 195 2.83 14.28 -20.05
C HIS A 195 2.66 12.77 -20.15
N LYS A 196 3.59 12.13 -20.85
CA LYS A 196 3.55 10.70 -21.15
C LYS A 196 4.79 10.02 -20.64
N ASN A 197 4.60 9.00 -19.81
CA ASN A 197 5.69 8.28 -19.15
C ASN A 197 5.44 6.78 -19.24
N ARG A 198 6.53 6.01 -19.28
CA ARG A 198 6.47 4.59 -18.97
C ARG A 198 6.23 4.38 -17.48
N SER A 199 5.69 3.23 -17.14
CA SER A 199 5.64 2.77 -15.77
C SER A 199 7.06 2.57 -15.27
N ASP A 200 7.29 2.89 -14.00
CA ASP A 200 8.55 2.55 -13.34
C ASP A 200 8.60 1.04 -13.01
N PHE A 201 7.49 0.33 -13.24
CA PHE A 201 7.38 -1.12 -13.16
C PHE A 201 7.59 -1.72 -14.56
N THR A 202 8.56 -2.63 -14.68
CA THR A 202 8.62 -3.50 -15.86
C THR A 202 7.35 -4.34 -15.89
N ARG A 203 6.57 -4.25 -17.00
CA ARG A 203 5.29 -4.95 -17.20
C ARG A 203 5.28 -6.29 -16.49
N ARG A 204 4.43 -6.44 -15.47
CA ARG A 204 4.36 -7.62 -14.59
C ARG A 204 4.25 -8.87 -15.43
N THR A 205 5.35 -9.61 -15.54
CA THR A 205 5.39 -10.78 -16.41
C THR A 205 4.96 -12.02 -15.64
N GLU A 206 5.52 -12.21 -14.43
CA GLU A 206 5.42 -13.48 -13.70
C GLU A 206 5.29 -13.33 -12.19
N CYS A 207 5.59 -12.15 -11.61
CA CYS A 207 5.49 -11.91 -10.18
C CYS A 207 4.25 -11.08 -9.84
N THR A 208 3.37 -11.64 -8.99
CA THR A 208 2.21 -10.91 -8.43
C THR A 208 2.55 -10.28 -7.08
N SER A 209 2.00 -9.09 -6.86
CA SER A 209 2.06 -8.36 -5.61
C SER A 209 0.77 -7.60 -5.41
N THR A 210 0.50 -7.20 -4.17
CA THR A 210 -0.65 -6.36 -3.82
C THR A 210 -0.20 -5.21 -2.92
N LEU A 211 -0.69 -4.01 -3.20
CA LEU A 211 -0.49 -2.82 -2.35
C LEU A 211 -1.56 -2.75 -1.26
N TYR A 212 -1.13 -2.43 -0.05
CA TYR A 212 -1.97 -2.21 1.11
C TYR A 212 -1.61 -0.91 1.82
N TYR A 213 -2.51 -0.43 2.65
CA TYR A 213 -2.27 0.62 3.62
C TYR A 213 -2.08 0.01 5.00
N HIS A 214 -0.95 0.27 5.63
CA HIS A 214 -0.64 -0.27 6.95
C HIS A 214 -0.02 0.82 7.81
N LYS A 215 -0.64 1.13 8.97
CA LYS A 215 -0.10 2.08 9.96
C LYS A 215 0.34 3.44 9.37
N GLY A 216 -0.39 3.97 8.39
CA GLY A 216 -0.13 5.29 7.83
C GLY A 216 0.73 5.32 6.55
N LYS A 217 1.10 4.15 6.02
CA LYS A 217 2.02 4.03 4.86
C LYS A 217 1.52 3.00 3.86
N ILE A 218 1.97 3.16 2.61
CA ILE A 218 1.77 2.17 1.54
C ILE A 218 2.80 1.05 1.75
N VAL A 219 2.33 -0.19 1.75
CA VAL A 219 3.15 -1.39 1.83
C VAL A 219 2.83 -2.30 0.65
N CYS A 220 3.85 -2.85 0.01
CA CYS A 220 3.70 -3.82 -1.07
C CYS A 220 4.06 -5.21 -0.54
N LEU A 221 3.13 -6.15 -0.67
CA LEU A 221 3.30 -7.51 -0.21
C LEU A 221 3.61 -8.42 -1.39
N GLN A 222 4.65 -9.23 -1.26
CA GLN A 222 4.88 -10.38 -2.12
C GLN A 222 3.77 -11.43 -1.90
N GLU A 223 3.13 -11.89 -2.97
CA GLU A 223 2.12 -12.95 -2.85
C GLU A 223 2.76 -14.33 -2.65
N GLY A 224 2.20 -15.12 -1.73
CA GLY A 224 2.73 -16.43 -1.34
C GLY A 224 2.75 -17.48 -2.47
N LYS A 225 1.90 -17.35 -3.50
CA LYS A 225 1.93 -18.26 -4.68
C LYS A 225 3.23 -18.14 -5.49
N ASN A 226 3.91 -16.99 -5.40
CA ASN A 226 5.23 -16.77 -6.03
C ASN A 226 6.39 -17.30 -5.20
N TYR A 227 6.14 -17.97 -4.07
CA TYR A 227 7.17 -18.66 -3.30
C TYR A 227 7.96 -19.67 -4.16
N LEU A 228 7.27 -20.37 -5.06
CA LEU A 228 7.88 -21.33 -5.97
C LEU A 228 8.67 -20.63 -7.09
N SER A 229 8.19 -19.53 -7.67
CA SER A 229 8.93 -18.80 -8.71
C SER A 229 10.13 -18.03 -8.16
N TYR A 230 10.07 -17.59 -6.90
CA TYR A 230 11.22 -17.05 -6.17
C TYR A 230 12.35 -18.09 -5.99
N MET A 231 12.04 -19.40 -6.03
CA MET A 231 13.06 -20.45 -6.02
C MET A 231 13.83 -20.52 -7.35
N ASP A 232 13.19 -20.16 -8.47
CA ASP A 232 13.73 -20.25 -9.82
C ASP A 232 14.44 -18.96 -10.27
N ASP A 233 13.87 -17.77 -9.98
CA ASP A 233 14.49 -16.47 -10.28
C ASP A 233 14.54 -15.56 -9.03
N LYS A 234 15.63 -15.75 -8.28
CA LYS A 234 15.78 -15.38 -6.85
C LYS A 234 15.83 -13.89 -6.54
N ALA A 235 15.79 -13.03 -7.56
CA ALA A 235 15.77 -11.57 -7.41
C ALA A 235 14.74 -10.89 -8.32
N LYS A 236 13.99 -11.64 -9.13
CA LYS A 236 13.08 -11.07 -10.13
C LYS A 236 12.03 -10.14 -9.52
N PHE A 237 11.40 -10.58 -8.43
CA PHE A 237 10.45 -9.76 -7.67
C PHE A 237 11.07 -8.43 -7.20
N LEU A 238 12.30 -8.47 -6.68
CA LEU A 238 12.99 -7.25 -6.23
C LEU A 238 13.23 -6.29 -7.39
N TYR A 239 13.62 -6.80 -8.56
CA TYR A 239 13.83 -5.96 -9.74
C TYR A 239 12.52 -5.37 -10.25
N GLU A 240 11.47 -6.18 -10.41
CA GLU A 240 10.15 -5.73 -10.91
C GLU A 240 9.52 -4.68 -9.99
N TYR A 241 9.69 -4.80 -8.67
CA TYR A 241 9.05 -3.94 -7.67
C TYR A 241 10.01 -2.97 -6.96
N SER A 242 11.25 -2.85 -7.47
CA SER A 242 12.28 -1.95 -6.93
C SER A 242 11.81 -0.50 -6.83
N SER A 243 10.99 -0.06 -7.78
CA SER A 243 10.45 1.30 -7.87
C SER A 243 9.46 1.65 -6.75
N ILE A 244 8.92 0.68 -6.00
CA ILE A 244 8.11 0.95 -4.79
C ILE A 244 8.97 1.45 -3.65
N VAL A 245 10.18 0.90 -3.51
CA VAL A 245 11.14 1.27 -2.47
C VAL A 245 12.46 1.72 -3.11
N PRO A 246 12.47 2.84 -3.85
CA PRO A 246 13.67 3.31 -4.52
C PRO A 246 14.74 3.65 -3.48
N ASN A 247 15.87 2.96 -3.54
CA ASN A 247 16.98 3.07 -2.59
C ASN A 247 16.55 2.76 -1.13
N PRO A 248 16.28 1.47 -0.81
CA PRO A 248 15.90 1.09 0.55
C PRO A 248 17.00 1.50 1.53
N LYS A 249 16.63 2.24 2.59
CA LYS A 249 17.57 2.72 3.63
C LYS A 249 17.58 1.84 4.86
N ASN A 250 16.45 1.19 5.15
CA ASN A 250 16.33 0.28 6.28
C ASN A 250 15.93 -1.10 5.78
N ILE A 251 16.56 -2.12 6.34
CA ILE A 251 16.26 -3.52 6.11
C ILE A 251 15.95 -4.12 7.48
N ILE A 252 14.74 -4.67 7.62
CA ILE A 252 14.34 -5.41 8.81
C ILE A 252 14.38 -6.89 8.44
N LEU A 253 15.22 -7.67 9.13
CA LEU A 253 15.24 -9.12 9.02
C LEU A 253 14.80 -9.73 10.35
N PHE A 254 13.76 -10.54 10.30
CA PHE A 254 13.29 -11.33 11.43
C PHE A 254 13.93 -12.71 11.39
N ASN A 255 14.55 -13.10 12.50
CA ASN A 255 15.26 -14.37 12.61
C ASN A 255 14.33 -15.58 12.59
N ASN A 256 13.04 -15.40 12.93
CA ASN A 256 12.03 -16.45 12.92
C ASN A 256 10.66 -15.85 12.59
N ARG A 257 9.69 -16.74 12.33
CA ARG A 257 8.32 -16.38 11.97
C ARG A 257 7.58 -15.70 13.11
N GLU A 258 7.74 -16.20 14.33
CA GLU A 258 7.04 -15.69 15.52
C GLU A 258 7.37 -14.21 15.76
N SER A 259 8.64 -13.84 15.63
CA SER A 259 9.08 -12.46 15.77
C SER A 259 8.48 -11.55 14.71
N ALA A 260 8.36 -11.99 13.45
CA ALA A 260 7.71 -11.21 12.41
C ALA A 260 6.22 -11.01 12.71
N ILE A 261 5.53 -12.06 13.18
CA ILE A 261 4.11 -12.01 13.57
C ILE A 261 3.90 -11.04 14.74
N GLU A 262 4.72 -11.11 15.79
CA GLU A 262 4.65 -10.21 16.95
C GLU A 262 4.77 -8.72 16.55
N HIS A 263 5.51 -8.43 15.49
CA HIS A 263 5.68 -7.07 14.96
C HIS A 263 4.61 -6.67 13.93
N GLY A 264 3.70 -7.59 13.59
CA GLY A 264 2.58 -7.37 12.68
C GLY A 264 2.91 -7.57 11.20
N TYR A 265 3.99 -8.28 10.86
CA TYR A 265 4.43 -8.54 9.49
C TYR A 265 3.91 -9.87 8.96
N PHE A 266 2.59 -10.00 8.88
CA PHE A 266 1.92 -11.20 8.37
C PHE A 266 0.56 -10.86 7.74
N THR A 267 0.03 -11.79 6.94
CA THR A 267 -1.34 -11.77 6.43
C THR A 267 -1.88 -13.20 6.37
N TYR A 268 -3.12 -13.36 5.94
CA TYR A 268 -3.74 -14.65 5.70
C TYR A 268 -4.02 -14.84 4.21
N ASP A 269 -3.79 -16.04 3.70
CA ASP A 269 -4.24 -16.42 2.37
C ASP A 269 -5.77 -16.69 2.35
N PHE A 270 -6.31 -17.00 1.17
CA PHE A 270 -7.74 -17.28 1.01
C PHE A 270 -8.23 -18.55 1.74
N LEU A 271 -7.31 -19.42 2.16
CA LEU A 271 -7.59 -20.63 2.95
C LEU A 271 -7.42 -20.38 4.46
N GLY A 272 -6.99 -19.17 4.86
CA GLY A 272 -6.71 -18.81 6.24
C GLY A 272 -5.32 -19.21 6.73
N ASN A 273 -4.40 -19.61 5.85
CA ASN A 273 -3.01 -19.89 6.23
C ASN A 273 -2.22 -18.60 6.41
N GLU A 274 -1.35 -18.56 7.41
CA GLU A 274 -0.48 -17.42 7.68
C GLU A 274 0.65 -17.29 6.66
N ILE A 275 0.66 -16.18 5.93
CA ILE A 275 1.79 -15.71 5.14
C ILE A 275 2.59 -14.74 6.00
N VAL A 276 3.84 -15.08 6.29
CA VAL A 276 4.70 -14.33 7.22
C VAL A 276 5.86 -13.69 6.47
N TYR A 277 6.04 -12.39 6.66
CA TYR A 277 7.04 -11.60 5.96
C TYR A 277 8.25 -11.33 6.86
N GLN A 278 9.31 -12.11 6.66
CA GLN A 278 10.51 -12.04 7.50
C GLN A 278 11.53 -11.01 7.01
N VAL A 279 11.34 -10.43 5.82
CA VAL A 279 12.24 -9.41 5.27
C VAL A 279 11.45 -8.20 4.81
N ILE A 280 11.74 -7.05 5.40
CA ILE A 280 11.07 -5.78 5.09
C ILE A 280 12.12 -4.79 4.59
N LEU A 281 11.92 -4.27 3.38
CA LEU A 281 12.70 -3.16 2.85
C LEU A 281 11.91 -1.88 3.03
N CYS A 282 12.51 -0.84 3.60
CA CYS A 282 11.87 0.46 3.78
C CYS A 282 12.64 1.56 3.06
N ASP A 283 11.92 2.41 2.33
CA ASP A 283 12.48 3.58 1.68
C ASP A 283 12.51 4.82 2.61
N PRO A 284 13.14 5.92 2.21
CA PRO A 284 13.25 7.13 3.04
C PRO A 284 11.93 7.83 3.34
N ILE A 285 10.88 7.62 2.53
CA ILE A 285 9.57 8.26 2.69
C ILE A 285 8.57 7.35 3.41
N GLY A 286 9.01 6.16 3.84
CA GLY A 286 8.25 5.25 4.69
C GLY A 286 7.47 4.17 3.95
N ARG A 287 7.65 4.01 2.63
CA ARG A 287 7.08 2.88 1.88
C ARG A 287 7.81 1.60 2.24
N GLU A 288 7.09 0.48 2.22
CA GLU A 288 7.68 -0.82 2.53
C GLU A 288 7.44 -1.86 1.43
N LEU A 289 8.42 -2.73 1.25
CA LEU A 289 8.32 -3.95 0.47
C LEU A 289 8.47 -5.14 1.41
N TRP A 290 7.42 -5.94 1.52
CA TRP A 290 7.34 -7.09 2.41
C TRP A 290 7.60 -8.36 1.62
N LEU A 291 8.68 -9.04 1.98
CA LEU A 291 9.17 -10.21 1.29
C LEU A 291 9.02 -11.44 2.19
N CYS A 292 8.67 -12.55 1.57
CA CYS A 292 8.50 -13.85 2.22
C CYS A 292 9.52 -14.85 1.65
N PRO A 293 10.84 -14.57 1.70
CA PRO A 293 11.82 -15.56 1.28
C PRO A 293 11.79 -16.75 2.26
N PRO A 294 12.10 -17.98 1.82
CA PRO A 294 12.34 -19.07 2.74
C PRO A 294 13.52 -18.71 3.65
N VAL A 295 13.24 -18.52 4.93
CA VAL A 295 14.27 -18.35 5.96
C VAL A 295 14.42 -19.67 6.70
N CYS A 296 15.65 -20.15 6.80
CA CYS A 296 15.96 -21.39 7.51
C CYS A 296 16.30 -21.08 8.97
N ASP A 297 15.45 -21.51 9.90
CA ASP A 297 15.60 -21.20 11.33
C ASP A 297 16.80 -21.88 12.01
N ILE A 298 17.51 -22.77 11.32
CA ILE A 298 18.69 -23.46 11.85
C ILE A 298 20.02 -22.92 11.29
N THR A 299 19.96 -22.09 10.24
CA THR A 299 21.16 -21.61 9.53
C THR A 299 21.34 -20.11 9.71
N PRO A 300 22.53 -19.61 10.09
CA PRO A 300 22.82 -18.17 10.12
C PRO A 300 22.48 -17.46 8.80
N LEU A 301 21.95 -16.24 8.89
CA LEU A 301 21.50 -15.46 7.74
C LEU A 301 22.57 -15.31 6.65
N LYS A 302 23.85 -15.12 7.03
CA LYS A 302 24.97 -15.01 6.09
C LYS A 302 25.18 -16.22 5.18
N TYR A 303 24.67 -17.40 5.54
CA TYR A 303 24.77 -18.61 4.73
C TYR A 303 23.49 -18.86 3.89
N GLN A 304 22.45 -18.06 4.12
CA GLN A 304 21.19 -18.18 3.38
C GLN A 304 21.28 -17.40 2.06
N LYS A 305 21.40 -18.13 0.95
CA LYS A 305 21.60 -17.56 -0.40
C LYS A 305 20.58 -16.48 -0.77
N ASN A 306 19.31 -16.70 -0.44
CA ASN A 306 18.22 -15.78 -0.77
C ASN A 306 18.35 -14.45 -0.02
N ILE A 307 18.72 -14.50 1.27
CA ILE A 307 18.97 -13.31 2.08
C ILE A 307 20.16 -12.53 1.55
N ASN A 308 21.27 -13.20 1.24
CA ASN A 308 22.45 -12.55 0.65
C ASN A 308 22.13 -11.84 -0.67
N GLN A 309 21.24 -12.39 -1.49
CA GLN A 309 20.82 -11.74 -2.74
C GLN A 309 19.99 -10.48 -2.49
N ILE A 310 19.06 -10.50 -1.53
CA ILE A 310 18.30 -9.31 -1.10
C ILE A 310 19.26 -8.23 -0.57
N LEU A 311 20.19 -8.61 0.29
CA LEU A 311 21.18 -7.69 0.86
C LEU A 311 22.07 -7.07 -0.23
N LYS A 312 22.56 -7.90 -1.16
CA LYS A 312 23.34 -7.43 -2.32
C LYS A 312 22.55 -6.46 -3.19
N PHE A 313 21.27 -6.75 -3.44
CA PHE A 313 20.37 -5.84 -4.15
C PHE A 313 20.27 -4.48 -3.44
N CYS A 314 20.27 -4.47 -2.10
CA CYS A 314 20.28 -3.25 -1.29
C CYS A 314 21.67 -2.59 -1.17
N GLY A 315 22.68 -3.04 -1.93
CA GLY A 315 24.03 -2.50 -1.89
C GLY A 315 24.91 -3.03 -0.74
N LEU A 316 24.41 -4.00 0.04
CA LEU A 316 25.18 -4.70 1.06
C LEU A 316 25.73 -5.99 0.44
N ASP A 317 26.91 -5.91 -0.17
CA ASP A 317 27.60 -7.09 -0.68
C ASP A 317 28.18 -7.90 0.48
N VAL A 318 27.39 -8.85 0.97
CA VAL A 318 27.70 -9.70 2.14
C VAL A 318 28.42 -10.99 1.74
N ASP A 319 29.38 -10.91 0.81
CA ASP A 319 30.39 -11.96 0.74
C ASP A 319 31.22 -11.90 2.04
N TYR A 320 30.77 -12.66 3.05
CA TYR A 320 31.27 -12.57 4.43
C TYR A 320 32.78 -12.73 4.49
N GLU A 321 33.33 -13.72 3.79
CA GLU A 321 34.78 -13.96 3.84
C GLU A 321 35.58 -12.85 3.17
N ARG A 322 35.02 -12.23 2.13
CA ARG A 322 35.69 -11.20 1.33
C ARG A 322 35.50 -9.79 1.89
N ASN A 323 34.38 -9.51 2.55
CA ASN A 323 33.95 -8.16 2.92
C ASN A 323 33.73 -7.97 4.44
N LYS A 324 33.99 -8.96 5.31
CA LYS A 324 33.84 -8.82 6.78
C LYS A 324 34.57 -7.63 7.40
N GLN A 325 35.65 -7.16 6.76
CA GLN A 325 36.42 -5.99 7.23
C GLN A 325 35.86 -4.64 6.74
N LYS A 326 34.95 -4.64 5.76
CA LYS A 326 34.37 -3.41 5.19
C LYS A 326 33.15 -2.89 5.96
N TYR A 327 32.50 -3.75 6.75
CA TYR A 327 31.28 -3.39 7.46
C TYR A 327 31.52 -3.24 8.97
N PRO A 328 30.76 -2.36 9.65
CA PRO A 328 30.78 -2.26 11.10
C PRO A 328 30.53 -3.62 11.77
N LYS A 329 31.20 -3.86 12.90
CA LYS A 329 31.07 -5.10 13.69
C LYS A 329 29.62 -5.45 14.02
N ALA A 330 28.76 -4.46 14.30
CA ALA A 330 27.35 -4.67 14.55
C ALA A 330 26.61 -5.35 13.38
N ILE A 331 26.95 -5.03 12.12
CA ILE A 331 26.37 -5.68 10.94
C ILE A 331 26.86 -7.12 10.83
N ILE A 332 28.15 -7.35 11.08
CA ILE A 332 28.77 -8.68 11.05
C ILE A 332 28.18 -9.58 12.13
N ASP A 333 28.04 -9.07 13.36
CA ASP A 333 27.44 -9.78 14.47
C ASP A 333 25.98 -10.12 14.18
N TRP A 334 25.21 -9.17 13.61
CA TRP A 334 23.82 -9.39 13.18
C TRP A 334 23.67 -10.51 12.14
N LEU A 335 24.56 -10.55 11.14
CA LEU A 335 24.57 -11.60 10.11
C LEU A 335 24.99 -12.99 10.63
N ASN A 336 25.70 -13.01 11.75
CA ASN A 336 26.15 -14.21 12.45
C ASN A 336 25.12 -14.72 13.47
N ILE A 337 24.02 -14.00 13.72
CA ILE A 337 23.01 -14.43 14.69
C ILE A 337 22.42 -15.77 14.24
N HIS A 338 22.53 -16.77 15.12
CA HIS A 338 21.76 -17.99 15.04
C HIS A 338 20.32 -17.69 15.46
N PRO A 339 19.31 -18.05 14.67
CA PRO A 339 17.94 -18.04 15.16
C PRO A 339 17.86 -18.97 16.38
N LYS A 340 17.10 -18.58 17.41
CA LYS A 340 16.95 -19.39 18.62
C LYS A 340 16.34 -20.74 18.23
N GLN A 341 17.04 -21.83 18.51
CA GLN A 341 16.48 -23.17 18.43
C GLN A 341 15.32 -23.27 19.41
N VAL A 342 14.12 -23.58 18.92
CA VAL A 342 13.04 -24.08 19.80
C VAL A 342 13.40 -25.52 20.17
N PRO A 343 13.51 -25.87 21.46
CA PRO A 343 13.80 -27.24 21.87
C PRO A 343 12.75 -28.21 21.31
N VAL A 344 13.21 -29.32 20.74
CA VAL A 344 12.39 -30.41 20.17
C VAL A 344 11.42 -31.01 21.20
N GLU A 345 11.64 -30.76 22.49
CA GLU A 345 10.82 -31.24 23.61
C GLU A 345 9.38 -30.68 23.66
N LEU A 346 9.03 -29.69 22.84
CA LEU A 346 7.66 -29.17 22.71
C LEU A 346 6.84 -29.82 21.57
N ILE A 347 7.44 -30.70 20.75
CA ILE A 347 6.76 -31.34 19.60
C ILE A 347 6.22 -32.75 19.93
N THR A 348 6.68 -33.38 21.02
CA THR A 348 6.31 -34.78 21.36
C THR A 348 5.02 -34.96 22.17
N ASN A 349 4.25 -33.91 22.49
CA ASN A 349 2.99 -34.04 23.24
C ASN A 349 1.71 -33.84 22.40
N MET A 350 1.78 -33.87 21.06
CA MET A 350 0.57 -33.83 20.20
C MET A 350 0.38 -35.06 19.31
N CYS A 351 1.01 -36.19 19.65
CA CYS A 351 0.69 -37.50 19.09
C CYS A 351 0.61 -38.56 20.20
N THR A 352 -0.50 -38.57 20.93
CA THR A 352 -1.08 -39.78 21.54
C THR A 352 -2.52 -39.89 21.10
#